data_AF-A0A133XEK3-F1
#
_entry.id   AF-A0A133XEK3-F1
#
_cell.length_a   1.000
_cell.length_b   1.000
_cell.length_c   1.000
_cell.angle_alpha   90.00
_cell.angle_beta   90.00
_cell.angle_gamma   90.00
#
_symmetry.space_group_name_H-M   'P 1'
#
loop_
_entity.id
_entity.type
_entity.pdbx_description
1 polymer ?
#
loop_
_entity_poly.entity_id
_entity_poly.type
_entity_poly.pdbx_seq_one_letter_code
_entity_poly.pdbx_strand_id
1 'polypeptide(L)'
;MRWLTVGLLAAIGLLQYPLWVGKGGWLKVWEYDRQLQAQKEVTKKLEIRNAGLDAEVRDLKQGYDAIEERARFELGMIRQDESFVQIPEKVPGK
;
A
#
# COMPACT_ATOMS: atom_id res chain seq x y z
N MET A 1 48.81 -34.34 29.63
CA MET A 1 48.42 -32.91 29.66
C MET A 1 48.09 -32.31 28.29
N ARG A 2 48.93 -32.44 27.24
CA ARG A 2 48.69 -31.81 25.91
C ARG A 2 47.43 -32.29 25.16
N TRP A 3 46.98 -33.52 25.42
CA TRP A 3 45.78 -34.09 24.79
C TRP A 3 44.48 -33.54 25.38
N LEU A 4 44.48 -33.23 26.68
CA LEU A 4 43.34 -32.58 27.36
C LEU A 4 43.11 -31.16 26.83
N THR A 5 44.19 -30.41 26.60
CA THR A 5 44.10 -29.05 26.04
C THR A 5 43.57 -29.06 24.60
N VAL A 6 43.95 -30.04 23.79
CA VAL A 6 43.43 -30.20 22.41
C VAL A 6 41.94 -30.56 22.45
N GLY A 7 41.53 -31.48 23.32
CA GLY A 7 40.12 -31.83 23.52
C GLY A 7 39.28 -30.64 23.95
N LEU A 8 39.78 -29.81 24.87
CA LEU A 8 39.10 -28.60 25.35
C LEU A 8 38.94 -27.56 24.22
N LEU A 9 39.98 -27.36 23.42
CA LEU A 9 39.96 -26.45 22.26
C LEU A 9 38.96 -26.91 21.21
N ALA A 10 38.92 -28.21 20.92
CA ALA A 10 37.94 -28.79 20.01
C ALA A 10 36.51 -28.62 20.51
N ALA A 11 36.26 -28.83 21.81
CA ALA A 11 34.96 -28.61 22.43
C ALA A 11 34.50 -27.14 22.37
N ILE A 12 35.42 -26.20 22.61
CA ILE A 12 35.15 -24.77 22.49
C ILE A 12 34.81 -24.41 21.04
N GLY A 13 35.57 -24.90 20.07
CA GLY A 13 35.31 -24.67 18.64
C GLY A 13 33.94 -25.23 18.20
N LEU A 14 33.59 -26.44 18.68
CA LEU A 14 32.30 -27.07 18.41
C LEU A 14 31.12 -26.31 19.01
N LEU A 15 31.29 -25.67 20.17
CA LEU A 15 30.25 -24.84 20.79
C LEU A 15 30.13 -23.45 20.13
N GLN A 16 31.24 -22.91 19.64
CA GLN A 16 31.25 -21.61 18.98
C GLN A 16 30.77 -21.65 17.54
N TYR A 17 31.01 -22.75 16.81
CA TYR A 17 30.57 -22.89 15.43
C TYR A 17 29.04 -22.69 15.22
N PRO A 18 28.14 -23.26 16.05
CA PRO A 18 26.70 -23.00 16.01
C PRO A 18 26.30 -21.55 16.27
N LEU A 19 27.11 -20.75 16.95
CA LEU A 19 26.78 -19.32 17.17
C LEU A 19 27.02 -18.50 15.90
N TRP A 20 27.91 -18.96 15.03
CA TRP A 20 28.25 -18.28 13.77
C TRP A 20 27.37 -18.77 12.61
N VAL A 21 27.04 -20.07 12.60
CA VAL A 21 26.35 -20.76 11.49
C VAL A 21 24.96 -21.30 11.86
N GLY A 22 24.60 -21.31 13.15
CA GLY A 22 23.34 -21.88 13.62
C GLY A 22 22.12 -21.02 13.30
N LYS A 23 20.97 -21.37 13.89
CA LYS A 23 19.63 -20.89 13.51
C LYS A 23 19.42 -19.36 13.52
N GLY A 24 20.35 -18.58 14.11
CA GLY A 24 20.40 -17.11 14.08
C GLY A 24 21.74 -16.53 13.63
N GLY A 25 22.57 -17.28 12.91
CA GLY A 25 23.90 -16.85 12.46
C GLY A 25 23.86 -15.71 11.43
N TRP A 26 24.94 -14.94 11.37
CA TRP A 26 25.08 -13.74 10.51
C TRP A 26 24.78 -13.99 9.03
N LEU A 27 25.10 -15.18 8.52
CA LEU A 27 24.83 -15.57 7.13
C LEU A 27 23.32 -15.51 6.82
N LYS A 28 22.49 -15.95 7.76
CA LYS A 28 21.04 -15.99 7.62
C LYS A 28 20.42 -14.60 7.73
N VAL A 29 20.95 -13.77 8.63
CA VAL A 29 20.53 -12.36 8.76
C VAL A 29 20.78 -11.60 7.45
N TRP A 30 21.91 -11.84 6.79
CA TRP A 30 22.20 -11.20 5.51
C TRP A 30 21.24 -11.63 4.39
N GLU A 31 20.87 -12.92 4.35
CA GLU A 31 19.91 -13.43 3.38
C GLU A 31 18.48 -12.93 3.64
N TYR A 32 18.06 -12.89 4.91
CA TYR A 32 16.76 -12.33 5.28
C TYR A 32 16.69 -10.82 5.04
N ASP A 33 17.76 -10.07 5.33
CA ASP A 33 17.80 -8.63 5.05
C ASP A 33 17.72 -8.37 3.54
N ARG A 34 18.43 -9.16 2.72
CA ARG A 34 18.36 -9.03 1.26
C ARG A 34 16.96 -9.30 0.70
N GLN A 35 16.25 -10.29 1.24
CA GLN A 35 14.86 -10.56 0.86
C GLN A 35 13.91 -9.45 1.32
N LEU A 36 14.12 -8.92 2.53
CA LEU A 36 13.32 -7.83 3.08
C LEU A 36 13.48 -6.54 2.27
N GLN A 37 14.71 -6.20 1.85
CA GLN A 37 14.99 -5.04 1.01
C GLN A 37 14.32 -5.19 -0.36
N ALA A 38 14.44 -6.35 -1.00
CA ALA A 38 13.81 -6.61 -2.29
C ALA A 38 12.28 -6.47 -2.24
N GLN A 39 11.63 -6.98 -1.18
CA GLN A 39 10.18 -6.81 -1.03
C GLN A 39 9.78 -5.36 -0.72
N LYS A 40 10.55 -4.65 0.11
CA LYS A 40 10.26 -3.23 0.44
C LYS A 40 10.30 -2.34 -0.79
N GLU A 41 11.26 -2.53 -1.70
CA GLU A 41 11.33 -1.74 -2.93
C GLU A 41 10.13 -1.99 -3.85
N VAL A 42 9.71 -3.24 -3.98
CA VAL A 42 8.53 -3.62 -4.77
C VAL A 42 7.27 -3.00 -4.17
N THR A 43 7.03 -3.18 -2.87
CA THR A 43 5.85 -2.62 -2.19
C THR A 43 5.80 -1.10 -2.33
N LYS A 44 6.91 -0.40 -2.12
CA LYS A 44 6.98 1.06 -2.28
C LYS A 44 6.61 1.52 -3.69
N LYS A 45 7.05 0.79 -4.72
CA LYS A 45 6.70 1.08 -6.11
C LYS A 45 5.21 0.86 -6.39
N LEU A 46 4.62 -0.20 -5.83
CA LEU A 46 3.18 -0.46 -5.94
C LEU A 46 2.34 0.61 -5.23
N GLU A 47 2.73 1.03 -4.03
CA GLU A 47 2.06 2.10 -3.28
C GLU A 47 2.03 3.41 -4.05
N ILE A 48 3.15 3.83 -4.65
CA ILE A 48 3.21 5.05 -5.46
C ILE A 48 2.28 4.96 -6.68
N ARG A 49 2.25 3.81 -7.36
CA ARG A 49 1.36 3.61 -8.52
C ARG A 49 -0.11 3.62 -8.12
N ASN A 50 -0.47 2.96 -7.03
CA ASN A 50 -1.84 2.96 -6.53
C ASN A 50 -2.28 4.36 -6.11
N ALA A 51 -1.42 5.13 -5.44
CA ALA A 51 -1.72 6.51 -5.07
C ALA A 51 -1.98 7.39 -6.32
N GLY A 52 -1.22 7.18 -7.40
CA GLY A 52 -1.45 7.85 -8.69
C GLY A 52 -2.77 7.45 -9.34
N LEU A 53 -3.06 6.14 -9.42
CA LEU A 53 -4.31 5.64 -9.99
C LEU A 53 -5.53 6.10 -9.18
N ASP A 54 -5.44 6.14 -7.86
CA ASP A 54 -6.50 6.65 -7.00
C ASP A 54 -6.74 8.15 -7.23
N ALA A 55 -5.69 8.92 -7.48
CA ALA A 55 -5.82 10.33 -7.83
C ALA A 55 -6.50 10.50 -9.20
N GLU A 56 -6.12 9.70 -10.19
CA GLU A 56 -6.73 9.71 -11.52
C GLU A 56 -8.21 9.31 -11.47
N VAL A 57 -8.57 8.26 -10.71
CA VAL A 57 -9.97 7.86 -10.52
C VAL A 57 -10.79 8.96 -9.83
N ARG A 58 -10.21 9.65 -8.84
CA ARG A 58 -10.89 10.78 -8.18
C ARG A 58 -11.09 11.95 -9.15
N ASP A 59 -10.09 12.28 -9.94
CA ASP A 59 -10.16 13.36 -10.93
C ASP A 59 -11.19 13.06 -12.01
N LEU A 60 -11.20 11.83 -12.56
CA LEU A 60 -12.23 11.40 -13.51
C LEU A 60 -13.64 11.52 -12.92
N LYS A 61 -13.86 11.05 -11.69
CA LYS A 61 -15.17 11.16 -11.03
C LYS A 61 -15.60 12.61 -10.84
N GLN A 62 -14.71 13.47 -10.35
CA GLN A 62 -15.01 14.90 -10.19
C GLN A 62 -15.27 15.58 -11.54
N GLY A 63 -14.56 15.19 -12.60
CA GLY A 63 -14.81 15.67 -13.96
C GLY A 63 -16.22 15.29 -14.46
N TYR A 64 -16.67 14.07 -14.21
CA TYR A 64 -18.04 13.65 -14.56
C TYR A 64 -19.10 14.38 -13.73
N ASP A 65 -18.90 14.53 -12.43
CA ASP A 65 -19.83 15.24 -11.55
C ASP A 65 -19.97 16.71 -11.98
N ALA A 66 -18.86 17.37 -12.32
CA ALA A 66 -18.87 18.76 -12.80
C ALA A 66 -19.59 18.93 -14.15
N ILE A 67 -19.41 17.97 -15.07
CA ILE A 67 -20.12 17.96 -16.36
C ILE A 67 -21.62 17.69 -16.15
N GLU A 68 -21.96 16.77 -15.24
CA GLU A 68 -23.34 16.44 -14.94
C GLU A 68 -24.08 17.63 -14.31
N GLU A 69 -23.45 18.34 -13.38
CA GLU A 69 -24.03 19.53 -12.76
C GLU A 69 -24.25 20.65 -13.79
N ARG A 70 -23.30 20.83 -14.72
CA ARG A 70 -23.44 21.74 -15.87
C ARG A 70 -24.62 21.34 -16.78
N ALA A 71 -24.75 20.06 -17.10
CA ALA A 71 -25.83 19.56 -17.97
C ALA A 71 -27.21 19.67 -17.30
N ARG A 72 -27.29 19.42 -15.98
CA ARG A 72 -28.52 19.62 -15.19
C ARG A 72 -28.92 21.11 -15.15
N PHE A 73 -27.96 22.01 -14.94
CA PHE A 73 -28.23 23.44 -14.79
C PHE A 73 -28.52 24.16 -16.12
N GLU A 74 -27.75 23.88 -17.17
CA GLU A 74 -27.87 24.62 -18.46
C GLU A 74 -28.82 23.96 -19.46
N LEU A 75 -28.88 22.62 -19.48
CA LEU A 75 -29.66 21.87 -20.48
C LEU A 75 -30.93 21.24 -19.90
N GLY A 76 -31.16 21.39 -18.58
CA GLY A 76 -32.29 20.75 -17.90
C GLY A 76 -32.25 19.22 -18.02
N MET A 77 -31.05 18.64 -18.06
CA MET A 77 -30.88 17.19 -18.19
C MET A 77 -31.50 16.48 -16.98
N ILE A 78 -32.40 15.53 -17.23
CA ILE A 78 -33.03 14.65 -16.23
C ILE A 78 -32.70 13.21 -16.62
N ARG A 79 -32.19 12.39 -15.69
CA ARG A 79 -31.95 10.97 -15.98
C ARG A 79 -33.26 10.20 -16.16
N GLN A 80 -33.23 9.05 -16.83
CA GLN A 80 -34.44 8.25 -17.12
C GLN A 80 -35.20 7.79 -15.85
N ASP A 81 -34.54 7.75 -14.70
CA ASP A 81 -35.07 7.31 -13.41
C ASP A 81 -35.32 8.45 -12.41
N GLU A 82 -35.19 9.72 -12.83
CA GLU A 82 -35.35 10.88 -11.96
C GLU A 82 -36.67 11.62 -12.20
N SER A 83 -37.31 12.08 -11.11
CA SER A 83 -38.50 12.94 -11.16
C SER A 83 -38.11 14.37 -10.79
N PHE A 84 -38.26 15.30 -11.73
CA PHE A 84 -37.93 16.70 -11.53
C PHE A 84 -39.14 17.47 -10.97
N VAL A 85 -38.99 18.02 -9.76
CA VAL A 85 -40.04 18.77 -9.07
C VAL A 85 -39.67 20.25 -9.07
N GLN A 86 -40.40 21.07 -9.84
CA GLN A 86 -40.35 22.53 -9.68
C GLN A 86 -41.34 22.95 -8.60
N ILE A 87 -40.85 23.61 -7.55
CA ILE A 87 -41.69 24.24 -6.55
C ILE A 87 -42.06 25.62 -7.09
N PRO A 88 -43.32 25.89 -7.48
CA PRO A 88 -43.72 27.23 -7.88
C PRO A 88 -43.53 28.17 -6.68
N GLU A 89 -42.82 29.27 -6.90
CA GLU A 89 -42.69 30.33 -5.91
C GLU A 89 -44.11 30.77 -5.53
N LYS A 90 -44.39 30.72 -4.23
CA LYS A 90 -45.72 30.96 -3.71
C LYS A 90 -46.11 32.38 -4.09
N VAL A 91 -46.98 32.53 -5.10
CA VAL A 91 -47.50 33.82 -5.55
C VAL A 91 -48.00 34.55 -4.30
N PRO A 92 -47.37 35.67 -3.89
CA PRO A 92 -47.84 36.42 -2.75
C PRO A 92 -49.25 36.89 -3.10
N GLY A 93 -50.16 36.66 -2.15
CA GLY A 93 -51.59 36.72 -2.34
C GLY A 93 -52.11 38.00 -3.01
N LYS A 94 -53.30 37.84 -3.59
CA LYS A 94 -54.19 38.89 -4.10
C LYS A 94 -54.11 40.21 -3.35
#